data_AF-A0A969VWD4-F1
#
_entry.id   AF-A0A969VWD4-F1
#
_cell.length_a   1.000
_cell.length_b   1.000
_cell.length_c   1.000
_cell.angle_alpha   90.00
_cell.angle_beta   90.00
_cell.angle_gamma   90.00
#
_symmetry.space_group_name_H-M   'P 1'
#
loop_
_entity.id
_entity.type
_entity.pdbx_description
1 polymer ?
#
loop_
_entity_poly.entity_id
_entity_poly.type
_entity_poly.pdbx_seq_one_letter_code
_entity_poly.pdbx_strand_id
1 'polypeptide(L)'
;MLPTHTAGFAYLAPGGVAVRLRLTPGASADRIDGLITTASGQALAARVRAAPHEGAANNAAINLLAQWLGLAPSRVWLDKGATSRLKVLILSGDGPSLLAALQSRLDEQHASNPNDKKSRRGTHGRSDSHRW
;
A
#
# COMPACT_ATOMS: atom_id res chain seq x y z
N MET A 1 28.69 -2.75 2.97
CA MET A 1 27.79 -2.85 1.80
C MET A 1 26.42 -3.31 2.29
N LEU A 2 25.42 -2.43 2.34
CA LEU A 2 24.03 -2.77 2.64
C LEU A 2 23.13 -1.96 1.70
N PRO A 3 22.40 -2.57 0.76
CA PRO A 3 21.23 -1.94 0.19
C PRO A 3 20.02 -2.43 0.98
N THR A 4 19.64 -1.72 2.04
CA THR A 4 18.39 -1.99 2.75
C THR A 4 17.60 -0.71 2.93
N HIS A 5 17.22 -0.08 1.81
CA HIS A 5 16.02 0.74 1.78
C HIS A 5 14.82 -0.21 1.87
N THR A 6 14.63 -0.84 3.04
CA THR A 6 13.37 -1.49 3.38
C THR A 6 12.38 -0.35 3.57
N ALA A 7 11.67 0.00 2.51
CA ALA A 7 10.53 0.87 2.67
C ALA A 7 9.55 0.13 3.61
N GLY A 8 9.04 0.73 4.69
CA GLY A 8 8.31 -0.03 5.72
C GLY A 8 7.09 -0.83 5.20
N PHE A 9 6.64 -0.52 3.98
CA PHE A 9 5.59 -1.17 3.23
C PHE A 9 6.05 -2.24 2.22
N ALA A 10 7.34 -2.33 1.89
CA ALA A 10 7.89 -3.29 0.92
C ALA A 10 9.26 -3.84 1.33
N TYR A 11 9.52 -5.11 1.02
CA TYR A 11 10.77 -5.78 1.38
C TYR A 11 11.23 -6.74 0.28
N LEU A 12 12.54 -6.95 0.18
CA LEU A 12 13.10 -7.91 -0.78
C LEU A 12 12.58 -9.32 -0.48
N ALA A 13 12.17 -10.02 -1.53
CA ALA A 13 11.72 -11.41 -1.49
C ALA A 13 12.53 -12.22 -2.51
N PRO A 14 12.60 -13.56 -2.37
CA PRO A 14 13.25 -14.41 -3.36
C PRO A 14 12.64 -14.17 -4.75
N GLY A 15 13.45 -13.75 -5.71
CA GLY A 15 13.00 -13.46 -7.09
C GLY A 15 12.26 -12.13 -7.28
N GLY A 16 12.26 -11.23 -6.28
CA GLY A 16 11.76 -9.86 -6.45
C GLY A 16 11.42 -9.12 -5.14
N VAL A 17 10.20 -8.58 -5.02
CA VAL A 17 9.81 -7.69 -3.92
C VAL A 17 8.42 -8.01 -3.40
N ALA A 18 8.28 -8.11 -2.08
CA ALA A 18 6.99 -8.19 -1.40
C ALA A 18 6.48 -6.79 -1.03
N VAL A 19 5.20 -6.52 -1.27
CA VAL A 19 4.54 -5.23 -1.06
C VAL A 19 3.29 -5.43 -0.22
N ARG A 20 3.20 -4.71 0.90
CA ARG A 20 2.04 -4.68 1.80
C ARG A 20 1.03 -3.68 1.30
N LEU A 21 -0.20 -4.14 1.10
CA LEU A 21 -1.34 -3.35 0.65
C LEU A 21 -2.51 -3.49 1.63
N ARG A 22 -3.12 -2.36 1.97
CA ARG A 22 -4.43 -2.35 2.62
C ARG A 22 -5.48 -2.04 1.56
N LEU A 23 -6.30 -3.03 1.25
CA LEU A 23 -7.37 -2.88 0.27
C LEU A 23 -8.66 -2.39 0.92
N THR A 24 -9.26 -1.41 0.27
CA THR A 24 -10.63 -0.95 0.55
C THR A 24 -11.49 -1.27 -0.67
N PRO A 25 -12.29 -2.35 -0.65
CA PRO A 25 -13.19 -2.71 -1.74
C PRO A 25 -14.42 -1.80 -1.80
N GLY A 26 -15.11 -1.80 -2.93
CA GLY A 26 -16.34 -1.00 -3.14
C GLY A 26 -16.10 0.51 -3.25
N ALA A 27 -14.89 0.93 -3.64
CA ALA A 27 -14.60 2.34 -3.87
C ALA A 27 -15.19 2.83 -5.19
N SER A 28 -15.36 4.15 -5.34
CA SER A 28 -15.84 4.75 -6.59
C SER A 28 -14.82 4.68 -7.74
N ALA A 29 -13.55 4.47 -7.43
CA ALA A 29 -12.45 4.39 -8.41
C ALA A 29 -11.30 3.52 -7.90
N ASP A 30 -10.58 2.88 -8.83
CA ASP A 30 -9.35 2.12 -8.55
C ASP A 30 -8.17 3.07 -8.44
N ARG A 31 -7.54 3.16 -7.27
CA ARG A 31 -6.39 4.06 -7.05
C ARG A 31 -5.54 3.64 -5.85
N ILE A 32 -4.29 4.07 -5.87
CA ILE A 32 -3.38 4.02 -4.72
C ILE A 32 -3.34 5.42 -4.11
N ASP A 33 -3.66 5.54 -2.83
CA ASP A 33 -3.74 6.81 -2.11
C ASP A 33 -2.43 7.15 -1.34
N GLY A 34 -1.42 6.28 -1.42
CA GLY A 34 -0.13 6.45 -0.75
C GLY A 34 0.06 5.56 0.47
N LEU A 35 0.96 5.97 1.37
CA LEU A 35 1.32 5.18 2.55
C LEU A 35 0.43 5.46 3.76
N ILE A 36 0.09 4.39 4.46
CA ILE A 36 -0.57 4.45 5.76
C ILE A 36 0.21 3.65 6.80
N THR A 37 0.12 4.08 8.04
CA THR A 37 0.64 3.32 9.18
C THR A 37 -0.45 2.39 9.70
N THR A 38 -0.13 1.11 9.84
CA THR A 38 -1.00 0.07 10.41
C THR A 38 -0.35 -0.53 11.66
N ALA A 39 -1.11 -1.29 12.43
CA ALA A 39 -0.57 -2.00 13.60
C ALA A 39 0.59 -2.97 13.26
N SER A 40 0.67 -3.42 12.00
CA SER A 40 1.70 -4.33 11.50
C SER A 40 2.83 -3.63 10.74
N GLY A 41 2.88 -2.29 10.75
CA GLY A 41 3.83 -1.47 10.00
C GLY A 41 3.19 -0.67 8.88
N GLN A 42 4.00 -0.12 7.98
CA GLN A 42 3.49 0.67 6.85
C GLN A 42 2.87 -0.25 5.77
N ALA A 43 1.85 0.26 5.08
CA ALA A 43 1.20 -0.40 3.95
C ALA A 43 0.77 0.64 2.91
N LEU A 44 0.69 0.25 1.65
CA LEU A 44 0.07 1.04 0.60
C LEU A 44 -1.45 0.99 0.74
N ALA A 45 -2.10 2.14 0.88
CA ALA A 45 -3.54 2.25 0.82
C ALA A 45 -4.00 2.14 -0.64
N ALA A 46 -4.71 1.06 -0.94
CA ALA A 46 -5.31 0.84 -2.25
C ALA A 46 -6.84 0.77 -2.11
N ARG A 47 -7.52 1.45 -3.02
CA ARG A 47 -8.97 1.44 -3.16
C ARG A 47 -9.30 0.79 -4.49
N VAL A 48 -10.25 -0.13 -4.48
CA VAL A 48 -10.69 -0.82 -5.69
C VAL A 48 -12.21 -0.79 -5.79
N ARG A 49 -12.71 -0.67 -7.02
CA ARG A 49 -14.15 -0.73 -7.31
C ARG A 49 -14.70 -2.13 -7.14
N ALA A 50 -13.84 -3.13 -7.31
CA ALA A 50 -14.21 -4.53 -7.17
C ALA A 50 -14.88 -4.79 -5.81
N ALA A 51 -15.99 -5.52 -5.87
CA ALA A 51 -16.69 -5.99 -4.69
C ALA A 51 -15.80 -6.95 -3.87
N PRO A 52 -16.04 -7.09 -2.56
CA PRO A 52 -15.35 -8.06 -1.69
C PRO A 52 -15.79 -9.53 -1.97
N HIS A 53 -16.11 -9.86 -3.21
CA HIS A 53 -16.43 -11.22 -3.64
C HIS A 53 -15.11 -11.99 -3.91
N GLU A 54 -15.12 -13.30 -3.62
CA GLU A 54 -13.96 -14.19 -3.70
C GLU A 54 -13.15 -13.99 -5.00
N GLY A 55 -11.94 -13.46 -4.86
CA GLY A 55 -10.99 -13.27 -5.96
C GLY A 55 -11.09 -11.94 -6.71
N ALA A 56 -12.25 -11.27 -6.79
CA ALA A 56 -12.38 -10.01 -7.55
C ALA A 56 -11.51 -8.88 -6.96
N ALA A 57 -11.50 -8.74 -5.64
CA ALA A 57 -10.63 -7.77 -4.96
C ALA A 57 -9.14 -8.12 -5.09
N ASN A 58 -8.78 -9.41 -5.21
CA ASN A 58 -7.40 -9.83 -5.39
C ASN A 58 -6.91 -9.48 -6.80
N ASN A 59 -7.70 -9.80 -7.82
CA ASN A 59 -7.39 -9.50 -9.21
C ASN A 59 -7.33 -7.99 -9.45
N ALA A 60 -8.25 -7.23 -8.84
CA ALA A 60 -8.21 -5.77 -8.91
C ALA A 60 -6.93 -5.20 -8.28
N ALA A 61 -6.47 -5.76 -7.15
CA ALA A 61 -5.23 -5.34 -6.51
C ALA A 61 -3.98 -5.64 -7.36
N ILE A 62 -3.93 -6.83 -7.96
CA ILE A 62 -2.87 -7.26 -8.87
C ILE A 62 -2.81 -6.30 -10.07
N ASN A 63 -3.96 -6.07 -10.71
CA ASN A 63 -4.05 -5.20 -11.88
C ASN A 63 -3.74 -3.73 -11.55
N LEU A 64 -4.17 -3.24 -10.39
CA LEU A 64 -3.89 -1.88 -9.94
C LEU A 64 -2.40 -1.66 -9.69
N LEU A 65 -1.75 -2.58 -8.97
CA LEU A 65 -0.32 -2.48 -8.68
C LEU A 65 0.53 -2.60 -9.95
N ALA A 66 0.16 -3.54 -10.82
CA ALA A 66 0.82 -3.74 -12.11
C ALA A 66 0.75 -2.48 -12.98
N GLN A 67 -0.44 -1.88 -13.14
CA GLN A 67 -0.62 -0.63 -13.89
C GLN A 67 0.14 0.54 -13.28
N TRP A 68 0.13 0.67 -11.96
CA TRP A 68 0.83 1.76 -11.27
C TRP A 68 2.35 1.72 -11.48
N LEU A 69 2.93 0.51 -11.56
CA LEU A 69 4.36 0.32 -11.81
C LEU A 69 4.71 0.13 -13.29
N GLY A 70 3.72 0.06 -14.19
CA GLY A 70 3.94 -0.27 -15.60
C GLY A 70 4.47 -1.70 -15.83
N LEU A 71 4.13 -2.63 -14.93
CA LEU A 71 4.52 -4.04 -15.00
C LEU A 71 3.42 -4.89 -15.64
N ALA A 72 3.80 -6.03 -16.20
CA ALA A 72 2.82 -7.02 -16.63
C ALA A 72 2.12 -7.64 -15.39
N PRO A 73 0.80 -7.84 -15.41
CA PRO A 73 0.05 -8.41 -14.28
C PRO A 73 0.52 -9.84 -13.94
N SER A 74 1.05 -10.59 -14.90
CA SER A 74 1.66 -11.90 -14.68
C SER A 74 2.90 -11.89 -13.79
N ARG A 75 3.53 -10.72 -13.59
CA ARG A 75 4.65 -10.56 -12.66
C ARG A 75 4.21 -10.22 -11.24
N VAL A 76 2.90 -10.13 -10.99
CA VAL A 76 2.34 -9.73 -9.71
C VAL A 76 1.45 -10.85 -9.18
N TRP A 77 1.72 -11.36 -7.99
CA TRP A 77 0.90 -12.40 -7.38
C TRP A 77 0.62 -12.13 -5.91
N LEU A 78 -0.45 -12.72 -5.40
CA LEU A 78 -0.82 -12.63 -3.99
C LEU A 78 -0.08 -13.71 -3.19
N ASP A 79 0.73 -13.31 -2.22
CA ASP A 79 1.41 -14.22 -1.28
C ASP A 79 0.54 -14.49 -0.05
N LYS A 80 0.13 -13.42 0.65
CA LYS A 80 -0.61 -13.53 1.92
C LYS A 80 -1.77 -12.56 1.98
N GLY A 81 -2.78 -12.90 2.78
CA GLY A 81 -3.93 -12.04 3.04
C GLY A 81 -5.10 -12.22 2.09
N ALA A 82 -5.28 -13.41 1.49
CA ALA A 82 -6.48 -13.73 0.72
C ALA A 82 -7.77 -13.42 1.52
N THR A 83 -7.77 -13.73 2.82
CA THR A 83 -8.89 -13.54 3.76
C THR A 83 -8.80 -12.27 4.63
N SER A 84 -7.73 -11.47 4.49
CA SER A 84 -7.50 -10.27 5.31
C SER A 84 -7.57 -8.98 4.48
N ARG A 85 -7.90 -7.86 5.13
CA ARG A 85 -7.83 -6.51 4.54
C ARG A 85 -6.40 -6.06 4.26
N LEU A 86 -5.42 -6.69 4.91
CA LEU A 86 -4.00 -6.55 4.63
C LEU A 86 -3.55 -7.68 3.71
N LYS A 87 -3.16 -7.31 2.49
CA LYS A 87 -2.64 -8.21 1.46
C LYS A 87 -1.15 -7.98 1.25
N VAL A 88 -0.43 -9.04 0.95
CA VAL A 88 0.97 -8.98 0.53
C VAL A 88 1.03 -9.48 -0.90
N LEU A 89 1.40 -8.60 -1.83
CA LEU A 89 1.64 -8.95 -3.23
C LEU A 89 3.15 -9.09 -3.45
N ILE A 90 3.57 -10.04 -4.27
CA ILE A 90 4.95 -10.18 -4.70
C ILE A 90 5.06 -9.72 -6.14
N LEU A 91 6.09 -8.94 -6.41
CA LEU A 91 6.52 -8.51 -7.72
C LEU A 91 7.72 -9.36 -8.13
N SER A 92 7.63 -10.02 -9.27
CA SER A 92 8.74 -10.73 -9.91
C SER A 92 9.67 -9.78 -10.65
N GLY A 93 10.97 -9.95 -10.46
CA GLY A 93 12.01 -9.25 -11.21
C GLY A 93 13.21 -8.87 -10.37
N ASP A 94 13.91 -7.83 -10.81
CA ASP A 94 15.05 -7.28 -10.06
C ASP A 94 14.57 -6.55 -8.80
N GLY A 95 14.82 -7.16 -7.65
CA GLY A 95 14.36 -6.66 -6.35
C GLY A 95 14.74 -5.19 -6.07
N PRO A 96 16.04 -4.83 -6.18
CA PRO A 96 16.49 -3.45 -5.97
C PRO A 96 15.84 -2.44 -6.91
N SER A 97 15.75 -2.73 -8.20
CA SER A 97 15.12 -1.84 -9.19
C SER A 97 13.63 -1.66 -8.92
N LEU A 98 12.93 -2.74 -8.53
CA LEU A 98 11.51 -2.70 -8.17
C LEU A 98 11.27 -1.86 -6.91
N LEU A 99 12.12 -1.99 -5.88
CA LEU A 99 12.05 -1.15 -4.68
C LEU A 99 12.28 0.33 -5.01
N ALA A 100 13.26 0.62 -5.85
CA ALA A 100 13.52 2.00 -6.29
C ALA A 100 12.31 2.57 -7.05
N ALA A 101 11.73 1.82 -7.98
CA ALA A 101 10.54 2.23 -8.73
C ALA A 101 9.33 2.50 -7.82
N LEU A 102 9.09 1.62 -6.83
CA LEU A 102 8.03 1.81 -5.82
C LEU A 102 8.24 3.13 -5.06
N GLN A 103 9.47 3.43 -4.67
CA GLN A 103 9.80 4.63 -3.90
C GLN A 103 9.66 5.91 -4.75
N SER A 104 10.11 5.89 -6.01
CA SER A 104 9.96 7.01 -6.95
C SER A 104 8.49 7.31 -7.22
N ARG A 105 7.65 6.29 -7.45
CA ARG A 105 6.22 6.48 -7.66
C ARG A 105 5.51 7.11 -6.46
N LEU A 106 5.93 6.76 -5.25
CA LEU A 106 5.40 7.38 -4.04
C LEU A 106 5.83 8.83 -3.90
N ASP A 107 7.09 9.15 -4.18
CA ASP A 107 7.61 10.51 -4.16
C ASP A 107 6.86 11.41 -5.16
N GLU A 108 6.65 10.94 -6.39
CA GLU A 108 5.85 11.60 -7.43
C GLU A 108 4.42 11.92 -6.96
N GLN A 109 3.78 10.97 -6.27
CA GLN A 109 2.42 11.14 -5.71
C GLN A 109 2.41 12.16 -4.55
N HIS A 110 3.44 12.16 -3.71
CA HIS A 110 3.59 13.12 -2.62
C HIS A 110 3.85 14.54 -3.15
N ALA A 111 4.64 14.69 -4.21
CA ALA A 111 4.87 15.98 -4.87
C ALA A 111 3.59 16.55 -5.49
N SER A 112 2.65 15.68 -5.88
CA SER A 112 1.38 16.05 -6.52
C SER A 112 0.22 16.28 -5.54
N ASN A 113 0.37 15.92 -4.25
CA ASN A 113 -0.67 16.05 -3.23
C ASN A 113 -0.33 17.18 -2.23
N PRO A 114 -0.79 18.43 -2.43
CA PRO A 114 -0.47 19.57 -1.55
C PRO A 114 -1.07 19.47 -0.12
N ASN A 115 -1.78 18.40 0.22
CA ASN A 115 -2.50 18.25 1.48
C ASN A 115 -1.74 17.51 2.60
N ASP A 116 -0.47 17.11 2.39
CA ASP A 116 0.35 16.46 3.44
C ASP A 116 0.75 17.42 4.59
N LYS A 117 0.52 18.74 4.45
CA LYS A 117 0.73 19.72 5.53
C LYS A 117 -0.26 19.59 6.71
N LYS A 118 -1.22 18.65 6.71
CA LYS A 118 -2.27 18.58 7.75
C LYS A 118 -2.28 17.26 8.54
N SER A 119 -1.17 16.91 9.16
CA SER A 119 -1.18 16.05 10.36
C SER A 119 -0.47 16.68 11.58
N ARG A 120 -0.52 18.02 11.67
CA ARG A 120 -0.26 18.79 12.90
C ARG A 120 -1.56 19.40 13.45
N ARG A 121 -2.43 18.57 14.03
CA ARG A 121 -3.36 18.84 15.16
C ARG A 121 -4.53 17.86 15.15
N GLY A 122 -4.75 17.19 16.28
CA GLY A 122 -5.94 16.36 16.47
C GLY A 122 -5.98 15.47 17.70
N THR A 123 -5.23 15.72 18.78
CA THR A 123 -5.58 15.15 20.10
C THR A 123 -6.73 15.97 20.67
N HIS A 124 -7.97 15.64 20.30
CA HIS A 124 -9.15 16.07 21.06
C HIS A 124 -9.73 14.87 21.79
N GLY A 125 -9.46 14.84 23.09
CA GLY A 125 -10.16 14.04 24.07
C GLY A 125 -10.19 14.85 25.35
N ARG A 126 -11.00 15.92 25.36
CA ARG A 126 -11.48 16.51 26.60
C ARG A 126 -12.27 15.43 27.34
N SER A 127 -11.87 15.13 28.57
CA SER A 127 -12.79 14.74 29.63
C SER A 127 -12.48 15.63 30.80
N ASP A 128 -13.22 16.74 30.83
CA ASP A 128 -13.50 17.52 32.02
C ASP A 128 -14.30 16.65 32.99
N SER A 129 -14.01 16.73 34.29
CA SER A 129 -14.99 17.11 35.32
C SER A 129 -14.46 16.79 36.73
N HIS A 130 -14.20 17.87 37.48
CA HIS A 130 -14.20 17.91 38.93
C HIS A 130 -15.62 17.71 39.50
N ARG A 131 -15.67 17.42 40.81
CA ARG A 131 -16.80 17.48 41.78
C ARG A 131 -17.51 16.13 41.97
N TRP A 132 -17.65 15.55 43.16
CA TRP A 132 -17.75 16.08 44.53
C TRP A 132 -16.87 15.32 45.51
#